data_AF-A0A3B8X0B3-F1
#
_entry.id   AF-A0A3B8X0B3-F1
#
_cell.length_a   1.000
_cell.length_b   1.000
_cell.length_c   1.000
_cell.angle_alpha   90.00
_cell.angle_beta   90.00
_cell.angle_gamma   90.00
#
_symmetry.space_group_name_H-M   'P 1'
#
loop_
_entity.id
_entity.type
_entity.pdbx_description
1 polymer ?
#
loop_
_entity_poly.entity_id
_entity_poly.type
_entity_poly.pdbx_seq_one_letter_code
_entity_poly.pdbx_strand_id
1 'polypeptide(L)'
;MFVALIIAAVVFLIAGRLIIVFKDKIKFFSTGSDNGFKFSEISLLWKLAKMGDIDEPLALYVSVPTLNKAISNVLTDSRRRGIENTDRIQNFLSKLYKFRTKLNLEHQDKKGLDSTKYLDKGQRLRIIYPGHGVFTSEILNNGYEMIIRLPLQKGVIKISSEDWLNHQISVYLWRKGDASYVFDTRVTNAGIFNGQSVLYLAQTNELLRAQKRRSVRCECNLNAAMYFIKSEI
;
A
#
# COMPACT_ATOMS: atom_id res chain seq x y z
N MET A 1 25.49 48.86 27.86
CA MET A 1 25.68 47.40 27.74
C MET A 1 24.54 46.59 28.37
N PHE A 2 24.15 46.87 29.62
CA PHE A 2 23.04 46.18 30.31
C PHE A 2 21.67 46.28 29.60
N VAL A 3 21.31 47.46 29.10
CA VAL A 3 20.05 47.68 28.37
C VAL A 3 19.96 46.85 27.09
N ALA A 4 21.05 46.75 26.33
CA ALA A 4 21.10 45.93 25.11
C ALA A 4 20.96 44.43 25.41
N LEU A 5 21.49 43.97 26.55
CA LEU A 5 21.39 42.59 27.02
C LEU A 5 19.95 42.22 27.44
N ILE A 6 19.25 43.15 28.11
CA ILE A 6 17.83 42.99 28.46
C ILE A 6 16.96 42.96 27.20
N ILE A 7 17.20 43.86 26.25
CA ILE A 7 16.47 43.88 24.97
C ILE A 7 16.70 42.56 24.20
N ALA A 8 17.94 42.08 24.12
CA ALA A 8 18.24 40.81 23.47
C ALA A 8 17.55 39.62 24.15
N ALA A 9 17.52 39.58 25.48
CA ALA A 9 16.82 38.53 26.24
C ALA A 9 15.30 38.55 26.01
N VAL A 10 14.69 39.74 25.97
CA VAL A 10 13.26 39.90 25.68
C VAL A 10 12.93 39.46 24.25
N VAL A 11 13.76 39.83 23.27
CA VAL A 11 13.61 39.37 21.88
C VAL A 11 13.72 37.85 21.77
N PHE A 12 14.66 37.23 22.49
CA PHE A 12 14.81 35.77 22.52
C PHE A 12 13.59 35.07 23.15
N LEU A 13 13.03 35.62 24.23
CA LEU A 13 11.82 35.09 24.86
C LEU A 13 10.59 35.21 23.95
N ILE A 14 10.44 36.34 23.26
CA ILE A 14 9.36 36.55 22.29
C ILE A 14 9.50 35.60 21.10
N ALA A 15 10.72 35.46 20.56
CA ALA A 15 11.02 34.53 19.47
C ALA A 15 10.77 33.07 19.88
N GLY A 16 11.21 32.66 21.07
CA GLY A 16 10.96 31.32 21.61
C GLY A 16 9.46 31.04 21.79
N ARG A 17 8.70 32.00 22.31
CA ARG A 17 7.24 31.87 22.47
C ARG A 17 6.52 31.81 21.12
N LEU A 18 6.96 32.59 20.13
CA LEU A 18 6.44 32.53 18.76
C LEU A 18 6.68 31.15 18.13
N ILE A 19 7.87 30.58 18.29
CA ILE A 19 8.19 29.24 17.75
C ILE A 19 7.29 28.18 18.38
N ILE A 20 7.05 28.26 19.70
CA ILE A 20 6.16 27.32 20.40
C ILE A 20 4.71 27.45 19.89
N VAL A 21 4.22 28.68 19.74
CA VAL A 21 2.84 28.95 19.28
C VAL A 21 2.64 28.54 17.82
N PHE A 22 3.65 28.71 16.96
CA PHE A 22 3.57 28.35 15.54
C PHE A 22 4.08 26.96 15.22
N LYS A 23 4.48 26.16 16.22
CA LYS A 23 5.07 24.83 16.05
C LYS A 23 4.25 23.93 15.12
N ASP A 24 2.93 23.88 15.31
CA ASP A 24 2.06 23.01 14.51
C ASP A 24 1.94 23.48 13.06
N LYS A 25 1.93 24.80 12.85
CA LYS A 25 1.93 25.39 11.52
C LYS A 25 3.27 25.15 10.82
N ILE A 26 4.39 25.34 11.51
CA ILE A 26 5.72 25.07 10.96
C ILE A 26 5.83 23.59 10.57
N LYS A 27 5.43 22.69 11.47
CA LYS A 27 5.43 21.24 11.22
C LYS A 27 4.54 20.88 10.03
N PHE A 28 3.34 21.44 9.95
CA PHE A 28 2.43 21.23 8.83
C PHE A 28 3.03 21.67 7.49
N PHE A 29 3.72 22.81 7.47
CA PHE A 29 4.35 23.33 6.27
C PHE A 29 5.60 22.52 5.87
N SER A 30 6.40 22.09 6.84
CA SER A 30 7.53 21.19 6.60
C SER A 30 7.05 19.88 5.99
N THR A 31 6.09 19.20 6.63
CA THR A 31 5.55 17.92 6.15
C THR A 31 4.88 18.06 4.78
N GLY A 32 4.20 19.18 4.50
CA GLY A 32 3.64 19.45 3.17
C GLY A 32 4.72 19.58 2.09
N SER A 33 5.82 20.27 2.42
CA SER A 33 6.96 20.42 1.51
C SER A 33 7.65 19.08 1.24
N ASP A 34 7.84 18.26 2.28
CA ASP A 34 8.42 16.91 2.16
C ASP A 34 7.59 15.99 1.25
N ASN A 35 6.27 16.24 1.18
CA ASN A 35 5.35 15.53 0.29
C ASN A 35 5.20 16.17 -1.11
N GLY A 36 6.01 17.19 -1.43
CA GLY A 36 6.09 17.79 -2.77
C GLY A 36 5.02 18.84 -3.07
N PHE A 37 4.32 19.36 -2.06
CA PHE A 37 3.36 20.45 -2.23
C PHE A 37 4.07 21.81 -2.28
N LYS A 38 3.55 22.73 -3.09
CA LYS A 38 4.00 24.13 -3.12
C LYS A 38 3.50 24.87 -1.89
N PHE A 39 4.22 25.91 -1.47
CA PHE A 39 3.82 26.74 -0.33
C PHE A 39 2.37 27.29 -0.42
N SER A 40 1.95 27.69 -1.62
CA SER A 40 0.57 28.17 -1.86
C SER A 40 -0.49 27.06 -1.77
N GLU A 41 -0.12 25.82 -2.11
CA GLU A 41 -0.99 24.63 -1.99
C GLU A 41 -1.13 24.24 -0.51
N ILE A 42 -0.03 24.26 0.24
CA ILE A 42 -0.01 24.00 1.69
C ILE A 42 -0.82 25.05 2.44
N SER A 43 -0.68 26.33 2.09
CA SER A 43 -1.47 27.41 2.70
C SER A 43 -2.97 27.22 2.49
N LEU A 44 -3.36 26.77 1.29
CA LEU A 44 -4.75 26.43 0.98
C LEU A 44 -5.23 25.24 1.84
N LEU A 45 -4.43 24.17 1.94
CA LEU A 45 -4.75 23.02 2.80
C LEU A 45 -4.91 23.42 4.27
N TRP A 46 -4.00 24.26 4.78
CA TRP A 46 -4.07 24.77 6.14
C TRP A 46 -5.36 25.55 6.40
N LYS A 47 -5.71 26.45 5.46
CA LYS A 47 -6.95 27.24 5.54
C LYS A 47 -8.18 26.33 5.55
N LEU A 48 -8.22 25.33 4.66
CA LEU A 48 -9.34 24.40 4.56
C LEU A 48 -9.41 23.41 5.72
N ALA A 49 -8.28 23.05 6.33
CA ALA A 49 -8.26 22.25 7.54
C ALA A 49 -8.86 23.01 8.72
N LYS A 50 -8.48 24.28 8.88
CA LYS A 50 -9.01 25.15 9.94
C LYS A 50 -10.47 25.54 9.74
N MET A 51 -10.93 25.65 8.49
CA MET A 51 -12.33 25.93 8.16
C MET A 51 -13.22 24.68 8.18
N GLY A 52 -12.64 23.50 7.95
CA GLY A 52 -13.35 22.25 7.71
C GLY A 52 -13.59 21.38 8.94
N ASP A 53 -13.46 21.93 10.15
CA ASP A 53 -13.58 21.19 11.40
C ASP A 53 -12.68 19.93 11.41
N ILE A 54 -11.40 20.15 11.11
CA ILE A 54 -10.37 19.12 11.23
C ILE A 54 -9.58 19.46 12.50
N ASP A 55 -9.84 18.70 13.57
CA ASP A 55 -9.25 18.91 14.90
C ASP A 55 -7.72 19.02 14.82
N GLU A 56 -7.10 18.13 14.04
CA GLU A 56 -5.66 18.06 13.86
C GLU A 56 -5.26 18.19 12.38
N PRO A 57 -4.78 19.36 11.93
CA PRO A 57 -4.39 19.58 10.53
C PRO A 57 -3.34 18.58 10.02
N LEU A 58 -2.43 18.13 10.87
CA LEU A 58 -1.40 17.14 10.51
C LEU A 58 -1.97 15.79 10.10
N ALA A 59 -3.18 15.44 10.56
CA ALA A 59 -3.86 14.22 10.16
C ALA A 59 -4.12 14.15 8.64
N LEU A 60 -4.11 15.29 7.93
CA LEU A 60 -4.20 15.32 6.46
C LEU A 60 -3.09 14.53 5.76
N TYR A 61 -1.90 14.46 6.37
CA TYR A 61 -0.76 13.77 5.78
C TYR A 61 -0.66 12.29 6.17
N VAL A 62 -1.58 11.80 7.02
CA VAL A 62 -1.51 10.44 7.57
C VAL A 62 -2.84 9.69 7.41
N SER A 63 -3.98 10.37 7.33
CA SER A 63 -5.31 9.77 7.33
C SER A 63 -6.02 9.96 5.99
N VAL A 64 -6.33 8.84 5.31
CA VAL A 64 -7.15 8.86 4.08
C VAL A 64 -8.52 9.52 4.31
N PRO A 65 -9.28 9.21 5.38
CA PRO A 65 -10.54 9.88 5.67
C PRO A 65 -10.42 11.41 5.79
N THR A 66 -9.41 11.89 6.53
CA THR A 66 -9.19 13.32 6.73
C THR A 66 -8.82 14.01 5.42
N LEU A 67 -7.99 13.36 4.60
CA LEU A 67 -7.66 13.85 3.25
C LEU A 67 -8.87 13.89 2.31
N ASN A 68 -9.77 12.90 2.37
CA ASN A 68 -11.02 12.92 1.59
C ASN A 68 -11.93 14.09 1.99
N LYS A 69 -12.02 14.41 3.29
CA LYS A 69 -12.76 15.58 3.80
C LYS A 69 -12.16 16.86 3.23
N ALA A 70 -10.83 17.00 3.25
CA ALA A 70 -10.17 18.16 2.67
C ALA A 70 -10.36 18.27 1.15
N ILE A 71 -10.25 17.17 0.39
CA ILE A 71 -10.53 17.18 -1.06
C ILE A 71 -11.96 17.65 -1.33
N SER A 72 -12.93 17.18 -0.55
CA SER A 72 -14.34 17.59 -0.67
C SER A 72 -14.53 19.08 -0.37
N ASN A 73 -13.81 19.61 0.63
CA ASN A 73 -13.82 21.03 0.96
C ASN A 73 -13.17 21.89 -0.14
N VAL A 74 -12.05 21.44 -0.73
CA VAL A 74 -11.41 22.10 -1.89
C VAL A 74 -12.41 22.18 -3.05
N LEU A 75 -13.08 21.08 -3.36
CA LEU A 75 -14.03 20.98 -4.46
C LEU A 75 -15.25 21.90 -4.23
N THR A 76 -15.74 21.96 -2.99
CA THR A 76 -16.89 22.80 -2.64
C THR A 76 -16.53 24.28 -2.68
N ASP A 77 -15.36 24.68 -2.16
CA ASP A 77 -14.89 26.07 -2.22
C ASP A 77 -14.55 26.51 -3.65
N SER A 78 -13.99 25.62 -4.49
CA SER A 78 -13.69 25.94 -5.89
C SER A 78 -14.95 26.11 -6.73
N ARG A 79 -15.97 25.26 -6.51
CA ARG A 79 -17.31 25.38 -7.10
C ARG A 79 -17.98 26.69 -6.75
N ARG A 80 -17.99 27.04 -5.46
CA ARG A 80 -18.56 28.31 -4.98
C ARG A 80 -17.91 29.53 -5.63
N ARG A 81 -16.63 29.45 -5.96
CA ARG A 81 -15.87 30.55 -6.61
C ARG A 81 -15.87 30.46 -8.14
N GLY A 82 -16.46 29.43 -8.74
CA GLY A 82 -16.47 29.22 -10.19
C GLY A 82 -15.09 28.93 -10.81
N ILE A 83 -14.11 28.47 -10.02
CA ILE A 83 -12.72 28.24 -10.48
C ILE A 83 -12.34 26.76 -10.59
N GLU A 84 -13.31 25.85 -10.46
CA GLU A 84 -13.08 24.40 -10.45
C GLU A 84 -12.35 23.88 -11.70
N ASN A 85 -12.65 24.44 -12.87
CA ASN A 85 -12.11 24.00 -14.16
C ASN A 85 -10.81 24.73 -14.54
N THR A 86 -10.26 25.55 -13.64
CA THR A 86 -8.96 26.19 -13.89
C THR A 86 -7.83 25.18 -13.76
N ASP A 87 -6.82 25.29 -14.62
CA ASP A 87 -5.64 24.41 -14.61
C ASP A 87 -4.97 24.35 -13.24
N ARG A 88 -4.97 25.47 -12.52
CA ARG A 88 -4.40 25.56 -11.16
C ARG A 88 -5.12 24.63 -10.18
N ILE A 89 -6.45 24.65 -10.18
CA ILE A 89 -7.26 23.81 -9.27
C ILE A 89 -7.20 22.35 -9.70
N GLN A 90 -7.29 22.06 -11.00
CA GLN A 90 -7.20 20.70 -11.53
C GLN A 90 -5.84 20.05 -11.23
N ASN A 91 -4.74 20.79 -11.41
CA ASN A 91 -3.40 20.30 -11.05
C ASN A 91 -3.26 20.04 -9.55
N PHE A 92 -3.82 20.91 -8.71
CA PHE A 92 -3.81 20.73 -7.26
C PHE A 92 -4.64 19.51 -6.84
N LEU A 93 -5.85 19.32 -7.38
CA LEU A 93 -6.68 18.14 -7.13
C LEU A 93 -5.98 16.86 -7.59
N SER A 94 -5.35 16.87 -8.77
CA SER A 94 -4.56 15.75 -9.27
C SER A 94 -3.43 15.36 -8.32
N LYS A 95 -2.71 16.34 -7.77
CA LYS A 95 -1.70 16.08 -6.71
C LYS A 95 -2.31 15.48 -5.45
N LEU A 96 -3.45 16.00 -4.99
CA LEU A 96 -4.14 15.43 -3.81
C LEU A 96 -4.60 13.99 -4.03
N TYR A 97 -5.10 13.65 -5.22
CA TYR A 97 -5.48 12.28 -5.55
C TYR A 97 -4.26 11.34 -5.66
N LYS A 98 -3.14 11.81 -6.23
CA LYS A 98 -1.87 11.07 -6.24
C LYS A 98 -1.37 10.83 -4.82
N PHE A 99 -1.37 11.87 -3.98
CA PHE A 99 -0.97 11.76 -2.57
C PHE A 99 -1.88 10.81 -1.79
N ARG A 100 -3.21 10.90 -1.96
CA ARG A 100 -4.19 9.97 -1.40
C ARG A 100 -3.88 8.52 -1.78
N THR A 101 -3.54 8.29 -3.05
CA THR A 101 -3.21 6.96 -3.56
C THR A 101 -1.94 6.42 -2.90
N LYS A 102 -0.88 7.23 -2.83
CA LYS A 102 0.38 6.88 -2.14
C LYS A 102 0.14 6.52 -0.68
N LEU A 103 -0.56 7.38 0.05
CA LEU A 103 -0.84 7.20 1.48
C LEU A 103 -1.66 5.93 1.75
N ASN A 104 -2.64 5.62 0.90
CA ASN A 104 -3.43 4.39 1.03
C ASN A 104 -2.58 3.13 0.77
N LEU A 105 -1.71 3.15 -0.25
CA LEU A 105 -0.80 2.04 -0.55
C LEU A 105 0.17 1.78 0.61
N GLU A 106 0.80 2.83 1.17
CA GLU A 106 1.70 2.70 2.32
C GLU A 106 1.00 2.12 3.56
N HIS A 107 -0.28 2.46 3.79
CA HIS A 107 -1.07 1.87 4.87
C HIS A 107 -1.40 0.40 4.63
N GLN A 108 -1.65 0.01 3.38
CA GLN A 108 -1.88 -1.39 3.02
C GLN A 108 -0.61 -2.23 3.14
N ASP A 109 0.56 -1.66 2.85
CA ASP A 109 1.85 -2.37 2.96
C ASP A 109 2.16 -2.80 4.40
N LYS A 110 1.67 -2.06 5.39
CA LYS A 110 1.82 -2.40 6.82
C LYS A 110 0.87 -3.48 7.33
N LYS A 111 -0.10 -3.96 6.53
CA LYS A 111 -1.11 -4.96 6.93
C LYS A 111 -0.86 -6.36 6.35
N GLY A 112 0.38 -6.64 5.94
CA GLY A 112 0.76 -7.90 5.32
C GLY A 112 0.64 -9.12 6.24
N LEU A 113 0.88 -10.31 5.68
CA LEU A 113 1.08 -11.52 6.46
C LEU A 113 2.54 -11.63 6.92
N ASP A 114 2.70 -11.94 8.19
CA ASP A 114 4.01 -12.09 8.85
C ASP A 114 4.47 -13.55 8.87
N SER A 115 3.56 -14.48 8.57
CA SER A 115 3.82 -15.91 8.61
C SER A 115 2.95 -16.68 7.61
N THR A 116 3.52 -17.74 7.08
CA THR A 116 2.83 -18.71 6.20
C THR A 116 1.70 -19.45 6.92
N LYS A 117 1.69 -19.46 8.26
CA LYS A 117 0.61 -20.05 9.08
C LYS A 117 -0.76 -19.40 8.89
N TYR A 118 -0.80 -18.16 8.39
CA TYR A 118 -2.03 -17.41 8.15
C TYR A 118 -2.58 -17.59 6.72
N LEU A 119 -1.96 -18.46 5.92
CA LEU A 119 -2.46 -18.77 4.58
C LEU A 119 -3.68 -19.69 4.63
N ASP A 120 -4.66 -19.38 3.79
CA ASP A 120 -5.93 -20.08 3.78
C ASP A 120 -5.88 -21.37 2.94
N LYS A 121 -6.68 -22.35 3.34
CA LYS A 121 -6.97 -23.54 2.52
C LYS A 121 -7.61 -23.13 1.19
N GLY A 122 -7.27 -23.84 0.12
CA GLY A 122 -7.77 -23.62 -1.24
C GLY A 122 -7.04 -22.54 -2.03
N GLN A 123 -6.05 -21.86 -1.42
CA GLN A 123 -5.22 -20.91 -2.15
C GLN A 123 -4.35 -21.63 -3.18
N ARG A 124 -4.40 -21.11 -4.42
CA ARG A 124 -3.57 -21.62 -5.52
C ARG A 124 -2.14 -21.09 -5.41
N LEU A 125 -1.19 -21.98 -5.61
CA LEU A 125 0.23 -21.73 -5.53
C LEU A 125 0.89 -21.88 -6.90
N ARG A 126 1.91 -21.06 -7.15
CA ARG A 126 2.93 -21.31 -8.16
C ARG A 126 4.24 -21.63 -7.46
N ILE A 127 4.82 -22.76 -7.79
CA ILE A 127 6.05 -23.26 -7.16
C ILE A 127 7.14 -23.20 -8.20
N ILE A 128 8.23 -22.50 -7.89
CA ILE A 128 9.45 -22.55 -8.67
C ILE A 128 10.35 -23.59 -8.03
N TYR A 129 10.63 -24.65 -8.77
CA TYR A 129 11.61 -25.66 -8.39
C TYR A 129 12.90 -25.39 -9.18
N PRO A 130 13.99 -24.94 -8.53
CA PRO A 130 15.26 -24.69 -9.19
C PRO A 130 15.69 -25.84 -10.11
N GLY A 131 16.05 -25.52 -11.35
CA GLY A 131 16.43 -26.52 -12.37
C GLY A 131 15.27 -27.24 -13.08
N HIS A 132 14.05 -27.20 -12.54
CA HIS A 132 12.89 -27.94 -13.07
C HIS A 132 11.73 -27.05 -13.55
N GLY A 133 11.76 -25.76 -13.21
CA GLY A 133 10.85 -24.74 -13.71
C GLY A 133 9.65 -24.49 -12.80
N VAL A 134 8.53 -24.05 -13.40
CA VAL A 134 7.34 -23.60 -12.65
C VAL A 134 6.26 -24.68 -12.64
N PHE A 135 5.69 -24.89 -11.46
CA PHE A 135 4.61 -25.83 -11.18
C PHE A 135 3.44 -25.09 -10.53
N THR A 136 2.26 -25.69 -10.58
CA THR A 136 1.04 -25.19 -9.94
C THR A 136 0.57 -26.18 -8.90
N SER A 137 0.12 -25.68 -7.75
CA SER A 137 -0.42 -26.48 -6.65
C SER A 137 -1.54 -25.71 -5.93
N GLU A 138 -2.08 -26.28 -4.87
CA GLU A 138 -3.14 -25.75 -4.03
C GLU A 138 -2.90 -26.15 -2.57
N ILE A 139 -3.11 -25.21 -1.64
CA ILE A 139 -3.05 -25.49 -0.19
C ILE A 139 -4.25 -26.35 0.20
N LEU A 140 -4.02 -27.57 0.67
CA LEU A 140 -5.08 -28.47 1.15
C LEU A 140 -5.32 -28.33 2.64
N ASN A 141 -4.27 -28.03 3.41
CA ASN A 141 -4.34 -27.73 4.83
C ASN A 141 -3.13 -26.89 5.26
N ASN A 142 -3.28 -26.13 6.33
CA ASN A 142 -2.20 -25.30 6.86
C ASN A 142 -2.22 -25.35 8.40
N GLY A 143 -1.23 -26.03 8.97
CA GLY A 143 -1.11 -26.24 10.42
C GLY A 143 0.34 -26.14 10.88
N TYR A 144 0.83 -27.18 11.56
CA TYR A 144 2.25 -27.29 11.91
C TYR A 144 3.14 -27.25 10.65
N GLU A 145 2.73 -27.96 9.61
CA GLU A 145 3.28 -27.88 8.25
C GLU A 145 2.18 -27.44 7.27
N MET A 146 2.60 -26.88 6.14
CA MET A 146 1.69 -26.55 5.05
C MET A 146 1.58 -27.76 4.13
N ILE A 147 0.36 -28.28 3.98
CA ILE A 147 0.07 -29.43 3.14
C ILE A 147 -0.45 -28.93 1.81
N ILE A 148 0.28 -29.21 0.74
CA ILE A 148 -0.08 -28.80 -0.62
C ILE A 148 -0.33 -30.02 -1.49
N ARG A 149 -1.21 -29.91 -2.49
CA ARG A 149 -1.37 -30.96 -3.50
C ARG A 149 -0.06 -31.15 -4.25
N LEU A 150 0.25 -32.38 -4.68
CA LEU A 150 1.43 -32.65 -5.50
C LEU A 150 1.50 -31.68 -6.70
N PRO A 151 2.61 -30.94 -6.89
CA PRO A 151 2.69 -29.90 -7.91
C PRO A 151 2.61 -30.45 -9.33
N LEU A 152 1.83 -29.78 -10.18
CA LEU A 152 1.64 -30.13 -11.58
C LEU A 152 2.35 -29.13 -12.49
N GLN A 153 2.94 -29.59 -13.58
CA GLN A 153 3.46 -28.71 -14.64
C GLN A 153 2.64 -28.93 -15.89
N LYS A 154 1.99 -27.87 -16.40
CA LYS A 154 1.05 -27.94 -17.53
C LYS A 154 -0.06 -29.00 -17.33
N GLY A 155 -0.53 -29.17 -16.09
CA GLY A 155 -1.62 -30.08 -15.74
C GLY A 155 -1.21 -31.55 -15.53
N VAL A 156 0.07 -31.91 -15.71
CA VAL A 156 0.56 -33.28 -15.49
C VAL A 156 1.57 -33.34 -14.35
N ILE A 157 1.61 -34.47 -13.65
CA ILE A 157 2.66 -34.78 -12.68
C ILE A 157 3.92 -35.11 -13.49
N LYS A 158 4.99 -34.32 -13.31
CA LYS A 158 6.27 -34.56 -13.97
C LYS A 158 7.36 -35.13 -13.06
N ILE A 159 7.22 -34.90 -11.75
CA ILE A 159 8.23 -35.24 -10.75
C ILE A 159 7.49 -36.03 -9.67
N SER A 160 8.05 -37.18 -9.30
CA SER A 160 7.48 -38.05 -8.25
C SER A 160 7.52 -37.36 -6.89
N SER A 161 6.67 -37.77 -5.95
CA SER A 161 6.60 -37.16 -4.61
C SER A 161 7.95 -37.18 -3.88
N GLU A 162 8.71 -38.26 -4.05
CA GLU A 162 9.94 -38.55 -3.35
C GLU A 162 11.08 -37.64 -3.81
N ASP A 163 11.09 -37.29 -5.10
CA ASP A 163 12.12 -36.43 -5.69
C ASP A 163 12.10 -34.99 -5.15
N TRP A 164 10.96 -34.56 -4.59
CA TRP A 164 10.84 -33.22 -3.98
C TRP A 164 11.49 -33.15 -2.59
N LEU A 165 11.67 -34.28 -1.91
CA LEU A 165 12.07 -34.31 -0.51
C LEU A 165 13.37 -33.55 -0.27
N ASN A 166 13.40 -32.78 0.81
CA ASN A 166 14.54 -31.97 1.25
C ASN A 166 15.00 -30.85 0.31
N HIS A 167 14.33 -30.64 -0.83
CA HIS A 167 14.66 -29.55 -1.73
C HIS A 167 14.07 -28.21 -1.26
N GLN A 168 14.79 -27.14 -1.54
CA GLN A 168 14.29 -25.78 -1.39
C GLN A 168 13.52 -25.36 -2.64
N ILE A 169 12.38 -24.72 -2.41
CA ILE A 169 11.47 -24.22 -3.45
C ILE A 169 11.03 -22.80 -3.12
N SER A 170 10.74 -22.01 -4.15
CA SER A 170 10.14 -20.70 -3.99
C SER A 170 8.65 -20.77 -4.30
N VAL A 171 7.82 -20.30 -3.40
CA VAL A 171 6.35 -20.36 -3.50
C VAL A 171 5.80 -18.95 -3.72
N TYR A 172 4.94 -18.83 -4.73
CA TYR A 172 4.26 -17.60 -5.12
C TYR A 172 2.75 -17.80 -5.03
N LEU A 173 2.05 -16.87 -4.39
CA LEU A 173 0.60 -16.88 -4.32
C LEU A 173 0.01 -15.48 -4.40
N TRP A 174 -1.23 -15.41 -4.88
CA TRP A 174 -2.02 -14.18 -4.86
C TRP A 174 -3.12 -14.32 -3.82
N ARG A 175 -3.09 -13.50 -2.76
CA ARG A 175 -4.15 -13.48 -1.76
C ARG A 175 -5.30 -12.62 -2.26
N LYS A 176 -6.52 -13.18 -2.27
CA LYS A 176 -7.72 -12.42 -2.68
C LYS A 176 -7.90 -11.21 -1.76
N GLY A 177 -8.13 -10.04 -2.34
CA GLY A 177 -8.32 -8.79 -1.60
C GLY A 177 -7.04 -8.13 -1.07
N ASP A 178 -5.87 -8.73 -1.26
CA ASP A 178 -4.59 -8.20 -0.79
C ASP A 178 -3.55 -8.11 -1.93
N ALA A 179 -2.38 -8.72 -1.76
CA ALA A 179 -1.23 -8.63 -2.66
C ALA A 179 -0.68 -10.02 -3.00
N SER A 180 0.36 -10.04 -3.84
CA SER A 180 1.16 -11.25 -4.04
C SER A 180 2.13 -11.45 -2.88
N TYR A 181 2.32 -12.70 -2.50
CA TYR A 181 3.33 -13.13 -1.54
C TYR A 181 4.30 -14.10 -2.19
N VAL A 182 5.56 -13.98 -1.79
CA VAL A 182 6.66 -14.85 -2.21
C VAL A 182 7.42 -15.29 -0.96
N PHE A 183 7.75 -16.56 -0.86
CA PHE A 183 8.59 -17.06 0.21
C PHE A 183 9.34 -18.30 -0.24
N ASP A 184 10.50 -18.53 0.34
CA ASP A 184 11.27 -19.75 0.15
C ASP A 184 10.95 -20.72 1.30
N THR A 185 10.84 -21.99 0.96
CA THR A 185 10.60 -23.06 1.95
C THR A 185 11.24 -24.36 1.50
N ARG A 186 11.31 -25.33 2.41
CA ARG A 186 11.82 -26.68 2.16
C ARG A 186 10.67 -27.68 2.20
N VAL A 187 10.70 -28.62 1.27
CA VAL A 187 9.82 -29.80 1.30
C VAL A 187 10.33 -30.74 2.39
N THR A 188 9.55 -30.91 3.45
CA THR A 188 9.93 -31.72 4.62
C THR A 188 9.51 -33.17 4.48
N ASN A 189 8.38 -33.42 3.81
CA ASN A 189 7.83 -34.75 3.63
C ASN A 189 6.95 -34.84 2.38
N ALA A 190 6.61 -36.05 1.96
CA ALA A 190 5.68 -36.34 0.89
C ALA A 190 4.82 -37.55 1.27
N GLY A 191 3.58 -37.59 0.82
CA GLY A 191 2.67 -38.69 1.18
C GLY A 191 1.27 -38.51 0.65
N ILE A 192 0.30 -39.10 1.37
CA ILE A 192 -1.13 -39.04 1.03
C ILE A 192 -1.89 -38.31 2.13
N PHE A 193 -2.72 -37.35 1.75
CA PHE A 193 -3.65 -36.65 2.64
C PHE A 193 -5.02 -36.60 1.99
N ASN A 194 -6.04 -37.09 2.70
CA ASN A 194 -7.42 -37.23 2.18
C ASN A 194 -7.48 -37.91 0.80
N GLY A 195 -6.69 -38.97 0.60
CA GLY A 195 -6.64 -39.74 -0.65
C GLY A 195 -5.93 -39.03 -1.82
N GLN A 196 -5.30 -37.87 -1.59
CA GLN A 196 -4.54 -37.13 -2.60
C GLN A 196 -3.04 -37.19 -2.30
N SER A 197 -2.21 -37.33 -3.33
CA SER A 197 -0.76 -37.17 -3.19
C SER A 197 -0.42 -35.72 -2.84
N VAL A 198 0.42 -35.53 -1.82
CA VAL A 198 0.74 -34.23 -1.24
C VAL A 198 2.21 -34.07 -0.93
N LEU A 199 2.64 -32.81 -0.82
CA LEU A 199 3.90 -32.41 -0.22
C LEU A 199 3.62 -31.65 1.09
N TYR A 200 4.50 -31.85 2.06
CA TYR A 200 4.54 -31.10 3.31
C TYR A 200 5.66 -30.07 3.21
N LEU A 201 5.34 -28.81 3.42
CA LEU A 201 6.28 -27.69 3.38
C LEU A 201 6.49 -27.13 4.79
N ALA A 202 7.74 -26.78 5.08
CA ALA A 202 8.07 -26.06 6.31
C ALA A 202 7.39 -24.70 6.37
N GLN A 203 6.99 -24.28 7.57
CA GLN A 203 6.52 -22.92 7.81
C GLN A 203 7.70 -21.95 7.81
N THR A 204 7.45 -20.73 7.36
CA THR A 204 8.39 -19.60 7.40
C THR A 204 7.67 -18.31 7.82
N ASN A 205 8.44 -17.41 8.43
CA ASN A 205 8.05 -16.02 8.74
C ASN A 205 8.69 -15.02 7.75
N GLU A 206 9.49 -15.51 6.81
CA GLU A 206 10.14 -14.71 5.78
C GLU A 206 9.26 -14.72 4.52
N LEU A 207 8.23 -13.87 4.52
CA LEU A 207 7.36 -13.67 3.36
C LEU A 207 7.57 -12.28 2.78
N LEU A 208 7.93 -12.23 1.52
CA LEU A 208 7.99 -11.00 0.75
C LEU A 208 6.62 -10.69 0.16
N ARG A 209 5.96 -9.67 0.73
CA ARG A 209 4.74 -9.09 0.16
C ARG A 209 5.12 -8.15 -0.99
N ALA A 210 4.62 -8.45 -2.20
CA ALA A 210 4.79 -7.61 -3.37
C ALA A 210 3.45 -7.04 -3.84
N GLN A 211 3.27 -5.71 -3.72
CA GLN A 211 2.12 -5.00 -4.29
C GLN A 211 2.52 -4.38 -5.64
N LYS A 212 2.14 -5.02 -6.76
CA LYS A 212 2.45 -4.50 -8.11
C LYS A 212 1.52 -3.37 -8.56
N ARG A 213 0.44 -3.09 -7.83
CA ARG A 213 -0.58 -2.10 -8.21
C ARG A 213 -0.07 -0.68 -7.97
N ARG A 214 -0.09 0.15 -9.02
CA ARG A 214 0.22 1.60 -8.94
C ARG A 214 -0.99 2.46 -8.57
N SER A 215 -2.19 1.89 -8.58
CA SER A 215 -3.43 2.58 -8.26
C SER A 215 -4.39 1.68 -7.49
N VAL A 216 -5.21 2.30 -6.64
CA VAL A 216 -6.30 1.63 -5.93
C VAL A 216 -7.43 1.39 -6.92
N ARG A 217 -7.92 0.14 -6.98
CA ARG A 217 -9.08 -0.23 -7.80
C ARG A 217 -10.31 -0.26 -6.91
N CYS A 218 -11.41 0.24 -7.44
CA CYS A 218 -12.73 0.12 -6.85
C CYS A 218 -13.57 -0.73 -7.80
N GLU A 219 -14.30 -1.69 -7.25
CA GLU A 219 -15.32 -2.41 -8.01
C GLU A 219 -16.43 -1.41 -8.34
N CYS A 220 -16.75 -1.28 -9.63
CA CYS A 220 -17.78 -0.36 -10.10
C CYS A 220 -18.61 -1.01 -11.21
N ASN A 221 -19.87 -0.56 -11.30
CA ASN A 221 -20.77 -0.90 -12.41
C ASN A 221 -21.10 0.40 -13.14
N LEU A 222 -20.37 0.66 -14.23
CA LEU A 222 -20.47 1.89 -15.01
C LEU A 222 -20.68 1.54 -16.48
N ASN A 223 -21.61 2.24 -17.13
CA ASN A 223 -21.77 2.16 -18.57
C ASN A 223 -20.56 2.81 -19.25
N ALA A 224 -19.95 2.11 -20.21
CA ALA A 224 -18.80 2.60 -20.96
C ALA A 224 -18.93 2.22 -22.44
N ALA A 225 -18.43 3.08 -23.32
CA ALA A 225 -18.27 2.80 -24.74
C ALA A 225 -16.78 2.64 -25.06
N MET A 226 -16.42 1.58 -25.77
CA MET A 226 -15.06 1.35 -26.27
C MET A 226 -15.02 1.61 -27.77
N TYR A 227 -14.13 2.50 -28.20
CA TYR A 227 -13.94 2.81 -29.61
C TYR A 227 -12.59 2.25 -30.05
N PHE A 228 -12.61 1.37 -31.05
CA PHE A 228 -11.38 0.89 -31.66
C PHE A 228 -10.89 1.93 -32.67
N ILE A 229 -9.66 2.40 -32.49
CA ILE A 229 -9.01 3.24 -33.49
C ILE A 229 -8.51 2.30 -34.58
N LYS A 230 -9.06 2.41 -35.79
CA LYS A 230 -8.48 1.75 -36.97
C LYS A 230 -7.15 2.45 -37.26
N SER A 231 -6.04 1.72 -37.14
CA SER A 231 -4.80 2.14 -37.77
C SER A 231 -4.99 2.04 -39.27
N GLU A 232 -4.79 3.13 -40.01
CA GLU A 232 -4.63 3.07 -41.46
C GLU A 232 -3.43 2.15 -41.77
N ILE A 233 -3.64 1.18 -42.66
CA ILE A 233 -2.63 0.25 -43.16
C ILE A 233 -1.83 0.95 -44.26
#